data_AF-A0A2V8N570-F1
#
_entry.id   AF-A0A2V8N570-F1
#
_cell.length_a   1.000
_cell.length_b   1.000
_cell.length_c   1.000
_cell.angle_alpha   90.00
_cell.angle_beta   90.00
_cell.angle_gamma   90.00
#
_symmetry.space_group_name_H-M   'P 1'
#
loop_
_entity.id
_entity.type
_entity.pdbx_description
1 polymer ?
#
loop_
_entity_poly.entity_id
_entity_poly.type
_entity_poly.pdbx_seq_one_letter_code
_entity_poly.pdbx_strand_id
1 'polypeptide(L)' 'MWDAKRQAIWLTTAIAIATFVVYQDAYDEKTGRFDPGYFALLEIIFLLVIIVMFYIYSRKK' A
#
# COMPACT_ATOMS: atom_id res chain seq x y z
N MET A 1 17.43 -3.09 -17.95
CA MET A 1 17.37 -2.05 -16.90
C MET A 1 15.92 -1.79 -16.55
N TRP A 2 15.45 -2.11 -15.34
CA TRP A 2 14.14 -1.61 -14.88
C TRP A 2 14.23 -0.08 -14.80
N ASP A 3 13.68 0.64 -15.78
CA ASP A 3 13.77 2.10 -15.82
C ASP A 3 13.20 2.69 -14.53
N ALA A 4 13.90 3.68 -13.94
CA ALA A 4 13.46 4.36 -12.72
C ALA A 4 12.01 4.89 -12.84
N LYS A 5 11.60 5.25 -14.08
CA LYS A 5 10.21 5.61 -14.42
C LYS A 5 9.21 4.49 -14.14
N ARG A 6 9.51 3.24 -14.52
CA ARG A 6 8.63 2.07 -14.25
C ARG A 6 8.58 1.74 -12.76
N GLN A 7 9.68 1.97 -12.04
CA GLN A 7 9.73 1.77 -10.58
C GLN A 7 8.87 2.78 -9.83
N ALA A 8 8.90 4.05 -10.24
CA ALA A 8 8.03 5.09 -9.70
C ALA A 8 6.55 4.79 -10.01
N ILE A 9 6.22 4.42 -11.25
CA ILE A 9 4.84 4.06 -11.62
C ILE A 9 4.35 2.86 -10.79
N TRP A 10 5.17 1.82 -10.65
CA TRP A 10 4.83 0.64 -9.87
C TRP A 10 4.60 0.98 -8.39
N LEU A 11 5.47 1.81 -7.79
CA LEU A 11 5.33 2.24 -6.40
C LEU A 11 4.04 3.05 -6.20
N THR A 12 3.80 4.06 -7.04
CA THR A 12 2.61 4.92 -6.93
C THR A 12 1.33 4.12 -7.12
N THR A 13 1.29 3.20 -8.10
CA THR A 13 0.13 2.32 -8.31
C THR A 13 -0.07 1.36 -7.13
N ALA A 14 1.00 0.76 -6.60
CA ALA A 14 0.90 -0.13 -5.44
C ALA A 14 0.36 0.58 -4.20
N ILE A 15 0.84 1.79 -3.91
CA ILE A 15 0.35 2.62 -2.81
C ILE A 15 -1.12 2.96 -3.02
N ALA A 16 -1.50 3.49 -4.19
CA ALA A 16 -2.88 3.90 -4.46
C ALA A 16 -3.88 2.74 -4.31
N ILE A 17 -3.53 1.55 -4.82
CA ILE A 17 -4.39 0.36 -4.69
C ILE A 17 -4.45 -0.11 -3.23
N ALA A 18 -3.31 -0.16 -2.54
CA ALA A 18 -3.27 -0.58 -1.14
C ALA A 18 -4.15 0.33 -0.26
N THR A 19 -3.97 1.65 -0.36
CA THR A 19 -4.77 2.61 0.40
C THR A 19 -6.25 2.51 0.10
N PHE A 20 -6.64 2.25 -1.15
CA PHE A 20 -8.04 2.04 -1.51
C PHE A 20 -8.62 0.77 -0.88
N VAL A 21 -7.89 -0.35 -0.92
CA VAL A 21 -8.31 -1.63 -0.33
C VAL A 21 -8.42 -1.50 1.20
N VAL A 22 -7.43 -0.90 1.84
CA VAL A 22 -7.42 -0.68 3.29
C VAL A 22 -8.55 0.27 3.71
N TYR A 23 -8.85 1.30 2.92
CA TYR A 23 -9.99 2.17 3.15
C TYR A 23 -11.32 1.42 3.08
N GLN A 24 -11.50 0.54 2.08
CA GLN A 24 -12.71 -0.28 1.97
C GLN A 24 -12.84 -1.26 3.14
N ASP A 25 -11.74 -1.89 3.57
CA ASP A 25 -11.75 -2.83 4.69
C ASP A 25 -12.01 -2.14 6.03
N ALA A 26 -11.44 -0.95 6.23
CA ALA A 26 -11.66 -0.13 7.41
C ALA A 26 -13.01 0.60 7.43
N TYR A 27 -13.68 0.66 6.27
CA TYR A 27 -15.05 1.11 6.16
C TYR A 27 -15.98 -0.07 6.45
N ASP A 28 -16.37 -0.23 7.72
CA ASP A 28 -17.26 -1.32 8.12
C ASP A 28 -18.63 -1.14 7.46
N GLU A 29 -18.89 -1.91 6.40
CA GLU A 29 -20.14 -1.90 5.64
C GLU A 29 -21.38 -2.16 6.52
N LYS A 30 -21.21 -2.81 7.69
CA LYS A 30 -22.31 -3.19 8.58
C LYS A 30 -22.72 -2.09 9.55
N THR A 31 -21.79 -1.24 10.00
CA THR A 31 -22.07 -0.14 10.93
C THR A 31 -21.98 1.25 10.27
N GLY A 32 -21.46 1.33 9.05
CA GLY A 32 -21.23 2.59 8.34
C GLY A 32 -20.23 3.51 9.03
N ARG A 33 -19.44 2.98 9.98
CA ARG A 33 -18.42 3.73 10.72
C ARG A 33 -17.04 3.36 10.18
N PHE A 34 -16.31 4.39 9.78
CA PHE A 34 -14.90 4.29 9.47
C PHE A 34 -14.10 4.21 10.78
N ASP A 35 -13.28 3.17 10.94
CA ASP A 35 -12.34 3.07 12.05
C ASP A 35 -10.96 3.60 11.63
N PRO A 36 -10.59 4.83 12.03
CA PRO A 36 -9.31 5.43 11.64
C PRO A 36 -8.10 4.72 12.27
N GLY A 37 -8.27 4.05 13.42
CA GLY A 37 -7.20 3.32 14.09
C GLY A 37 -6.88 2.02 13.37
N TYR A 38 -7.92 1.28 13.00
CA TYR A 38 -7.79 0.07 12.18
C TYR A 38 -7.24 0.39 10.79
N PHE A 39 -7.72 1.46 10.15
CA PHE A 39 -7.17 1.98 8.89
C PHE A 39 -5.66 2.26 9.00
N ALA A 40 -5.24 3.04 10.00
CA ALA A 40 -3.83 3.39 10.16
C ALA A 40 -2.94 2.17 10.39
N LEU A 41 -3.42 1.18 11.15
CA LEU A 41 -2.70 -0.06 11.40
C LEU A 41 -2.47 -0.84 10.09
N LEU A 42 -3.54 -1.06 9.33
CA LEU A 42 -3.49 -1.76 8.05
C LEU A 42 -2.63 -1.03 7.01
N GLU A 43 -2.75 0.29 6.93
CA GLU A 43 -1.98 1.14 6.01
C GLU A 43 -0.48 1.04 6.32
N ILE A 44 -0.09 1.08 7.60
CA ILE A 44 1.32 0.95 8.02
C ILE A 44 1.89 -0.42 7.63
N ILE A 45 1.13 -1.50 7.85
CA ILE A 45 1.56 -2.86 7.47
C ILE A 45 1.76 -2.94 5.95
N PHE A 46 0.83 -2.42 5.18
CA PHE A 46 0.93 -2.43 3.71
C PHE A 46 2.10 -1.60 3.21
N LEU A 47 2.30 -0.40 3.74
CA LEU A 47 3.46 0.44 3.40
C LEU A 47 4.78 -0.25 3.72
N LEU A 48 4.86 -0.95 4.86
CA LEU A 48 6.02 -1.78 5.20
C LEU A 48 6.28 -2.86 4.15
N VAL A 49 5.25 -3.59 3.72
CA VAL A 49 5.37 -4.63 2.68
C VAL A 49 5.82 -4.02 1.35
N ILE A 50 5.23 -2.90 0.92
CA ILE A 50 5.59 -2.21 -0.32
C ILE A 50 7.06 -1.75 -0.27
N ILE A 51 7.50 -1.15 0.85
CA ILE A 51 8.89 -0.70 1.04
C ILE A 51 9.86 -1.90 1.01
N VAL A 52 9.53 -2.99 1.68
CA VAL A 52 10.36 -4.21 1.70
C VAL A 52 10.45 -4.82 0.29
N MET A 53 9.33 -4.97 -0.41
CA MET A 53 9.32 -5.47 -1.79
C MET A 53 10.13 -4.54 -2.70
N PHE A 54 9.94 -3.22 -2.59
CA PHE A 54 10.70 -2.24 -3.35
C PHE A 54 12.20 -2.36 -3.09
N TYR A 55 12.61 -2.48 -1.83
CA TYR A 55 14.00 -2.66 -1.44
C TYR A 55 14.60 -3.94 -2.03
N ILE A 56 13.90 -5.08 -1.90
CA ILE A 56 14.36 -6.36 -2.44
C ILE A 56 14.47 -6.29 -3.97
N TYR A 57 13.47 -5.75 -4.65
CA TYR A 57 13.45 -5.66 -6.11
C TYR A 57 14.50 -4.68 -6.64
N SER A 58 14.77 -3.61 -5.90
CA SER A 58 15.85 -2.67 -6.22
C SER A 58 17.24 -3.28 -6.01
N ARG A 59 17.39 -4.28 -5.13
CA ARG A 59 18.66 -4.95 -4.80
C ARG A 59 18.99 -6.15 -5.69
N LYS A 60 18.01 -6.72 -6.41
CA LYS A 60 18.23 -7.79 -7.40
C LYS A 60 18.74 -7.28 -8.75
N LYS A 61 19.26 -6.06 -8.79
CA LYS A 61 19.95 -5.45 -9.93
C LYS A 61 21.43 -5.32 -9.64
#